data_AF-A0AAN7V7J3-F1
#
_entry.id   AF-A0AAN7V7J3-F1
#
_cell.length_a   1.000
_cell.length_b   1.000
_cell.length_c   1.000
_cell.angle_alpha   90.00
_cell.angle_beta   90.00
_cell.angle_gamma   90.00
#
_symmetry.space_group_name_H-M   'P 1'
#
loop_
_entity.id
_entity.type
_entity.pdbx_description
1 polymer ?
#
loop_
_entity_poly.entity_id
_entity_poly.type
_entity_poly.pdbx_seq_one_letter_code
_entity_poly.pdbx_strand_id
1 'polypeptide(L)'
;MKKSIHNLRYKLDSINNSLYNTFQPLTEKRIHPIIFDTVDRLIENAVESTFTNKSLRQKQKFERLYKKPEQQTETLKTVHNFSNINISQDAINILQKGFNFAITPKRIPVENIITNVEIALTTVEQPIADEIRLDIANILKKARPPAQNVTKRELIALKELKNNNDVLILPADKGNATVIVNSNEYHQKMITLLNSSEYKTNNAVQTEQLIWKRRLNL
;
A
#
# COMPACT_ATOMS: atom_id res chain seq x y z
N MET A 1 16.20 16.08 -2.86
CA MET A 1 17.05 14.87 -2.71
C MET A 1 18.52 15.20 -2.42
N LYS A 2 19.26 15.88 -3.32
CA LYS A 2 20.68 16.24 -3.12
C LYS A 2 20.97 17.04 -1.83
N LYS A 3 20.13 18.02 -1.48
CA LYS A 3 20.26 18.81 -0.24
C LYS A 3 20.11 17.96 1.04
N SER A 4 19.25 16.95 1.02
CA SER A 4 19.03 16.07 2.18
C SER A 4 20.22 15.12 2.38
N ILE A 5 20.76 14.57 1.28
CA ILE A 5 21.98 13.75 1.30
C ILE A 5 23.17 14.55 1.82
N HIS A 6 23.31 15.81 1.40
CA HIS A 6 24.37 16.70 1.86
C HIS A 6 24.28 16.99 3.37
N ASN A 7 23.08 17.28 3.89
CA ASN A 7 22.86 17.51 5.32
C ASN A 7 23.17 16.27 6.16
N LEU A 8 22.78 15.08 5.68
CA LEU A 8 23.09 13.82 6.37
C LEU A 8 24.60 13.54 6.43
N ARG A 9 25.35 13.84 5.36
CA ARG A 9 26.82 13.72 5.36
C ARG A 9 27.46 14.66 6.38
N TYR A 10 27.00 15.92 6.42
CA TYR A 10 27.50 16.89 7.38
C TYR A 10 27.24 16.47 8.84
N LYS A 11 26.05 15.93 9.13
CA LYS A 11 25.73 15.39 10.46
C LYS A 11 26.58 14.17 10.82
N LEU A 12 26.83 13.29 9.86
CA LEU A 12 27.69 12.12 10.07
C LEU A 12 29.11 12.55 10.42
N ASP A 13 29.67 13.50 9.69
CA ASP A 13 31.02 14.03 9.93
C ASP A 13 31.11 14.72 11.30
N SER A 14 30.09 15.47 11.70
CA SER A 14 30.02 16.10 13.01
C SER A 14 30.01 15.07 14.15
N ILE A 15 29.25 13.98 14.02
CA ILE A 15 29.20 12.90 15.01
C ILE A 15 30.54 12.17 15.08
N ASN A 16 31.12 11.82 13.93
CA ASN A 16 32.42 11.14 13.88
C ASN A 16 33.53 11.97 14.54
N ASN A 17 33.56 13.28 14.28
CA ASN A 17 34.54 14.18 14.91
C ASN A 17 34.33 14.27 16.43
N SER A 18 33.08 14.35 16.89
CA SER A 18 32.78 14.34 18.33
C SER A 18 33.21 13.04 19.00
N LEU A 19 32.96 11.90 18.35
CA LEU A 19 33.33 10.59 18.86
C LEU A 19 34.86 10.44 18.93
N TYR A 20 35.56 10.83 17.87
CA TYR A 20 37.02 10.82 17.80
C TYR A 20 37.67 11.66 18.91
N ASN A 21 37.22 12.91 19.08
CA ASN A 21 37.73 13.81 20.11
C ASN A 21 37.47 13.33 21.54
N THR A 22 36.41 12.54 21.75
CA THR A 22 36.09 11.97 23.07
C THR A 22 36.90 10.72 23.34
N PHE A 23 37.16 9.91 22.31
CA PHE A 23 37.83 8.62 22.45
C PHE A 23 39.35 8.75 22.56
N GLN A 24 39.96 9.68 21.82
CA GLN A 24 41.41 9.89 21.80
C GLN A 24 42.06 10.15 23.19
N PRO A 25 41.53 11.02 24.06
CA PRO A 25 42.13 11.22 25.39
C PRO A 25 41.93 10.03 26.34
N LEU A 26 40.96 9.14 26.07
CA LEU A 26 40.69 7.94 26.87
C LEU A 26 41.63 6.80 26.50
N THR A 27 42.04 6.70 25.24
CA THR A 27 42.92 5.65 24.72
C THR A 27 44.38 5.92 25.12
N GLU A 28 44.85 7.17 25.00
CA GLU A 28 46.22 7.59 25.36
C GLU A 28 46.57 7.36 26.85
N LYS A 29 45.58 7.37 27.75
CA LYS A 29 45.80 7.29 29.21
C LYS A 29 45.57 5.92 29.84
N ARG A 30 44.93 4.96 29.15
CA ARG A 30 44.45 3.71 29.78
C ARG A 30 44.66 2.43 28.99
N ILE A 31 45.00 2.49 27.70
CA ILE A 31 45.09 1.30 26.85
C ILE A 31 46.52 1.17 26.30
N HIS A 32 47.12 -0.02 26.44
CA HIS A 32 48.44 -0.30 25.89
C HIS A 32 48.38 -0.22 24.35
N PRO A 33 49.33 0.46 23.67
CA PRO A 33 49.30 0.70 22.23
C PRO A 33 49.02 -0.55 21.38
N ILE A 34 49.67 -1.67 21.70
CA ILE A 34 49.47 -2.96 21.01
C ILE A 34 48.00 -3.45 21.05
N ILE A 35 47.32 -3.26 22.19
CA ILE A 35 45.91 -3.68 22.34
C ILE A 35 45.01 -2.76 21.51
N PHE A 36 45.30 -1.47 21.52
CA PHE A 36 44.59 -0.48 20.73
C PHE A 36 44.70 -0.78 19.23
N ASP A 37 45.92 -0.99 18.72
CA ASP A 37 46.17 -1.34 17.32
C ASP A 37 45.47 -2.64 16.89
N THR A 38 45.35 -3.60 17.81
CA THR A 38 44.65 -4.86 17.54
C THR A 38 43.14 -4.64 17.43
N VAL A 39 42.57 -3.84 18.33
CA VAL A 39 41.13 -3.51 18.33
C VAL A 39 40.77 -2.67 17.11
N ASP A 40 41.57 -1.65 16.79
CA ASP A 40 41.35 -0.79 15.62
C ASP A 40 41.38 -1.61 14.33
N ARG A 41 42.36 -2.50 14.17
CA ARG A 41 42.43 -3.41 13.01
C ARG A 41 41.22 -4.34 12.92
N LEU A 42 40.71 -4.85 14.04
CA LEU A 42 39.51 -5.69 14.06
C LEU A 42 38.26 -4.88 13.68
N ILE A 43 38.17 -3.63 14.14
CA ILE A 43 37.09 -2.72 13.79
C ILE A 43 37.13 -2.39 12.31
N GLU A 44 38.30 -2.03 11.75
CA GLU A 44 38.48 -1.76 10.32
C GLU A 44 38.05 -2.96 9.47
N ASN A 45 38.53 -4.16 9.82
CA ASN A 45 38.14 -5.39 9.12
C ASN A 45 36.64 -5.68 9.20
N ALA A 46 36.01 -5.44 10.36
CA ALA A 46 34.57 -5.63 10.53
C ALA A 46 33.76 -4.58 9.76
N VAL A 47 34.20 -3.32 9.74
CA VAL A 47 33.57 -2.24 8.98
C VAL A 47 33.66 -2.53 7.48
N GLU A 48 34.83 -2.94 6.99
CA GLU A 48 35.03 -3.27 5.58
C GLU A 48 34.20 -4.51 5.18
N SER A 49 34.21 -5.56 6.00
CA SER A 49 33.41 -6.77 5.76
C SER A 49 31.90 -6.49 5.78
N THR A 50 31.41 -5.64 6.68
CA THR A 50 29.97 -5.31 6.73
C THR A 50 29.56 -4.40 5.57
N PHE A 51 30.40 -3.44 5.19
CA PHE A 51 30.17 -2.56 4.04
C PHE A 51 30.14 -3.36 2.73
N THR A 52 31.14 -4.19 2.49
CA THR A 52 31.24 -5.04 1.29
C THR A 52 30.06 -5.99 1.18
N ASN A 53 29.69 -6.69 2.26
CA ASN A 53 28.54 -7.61 2.27
C ASN A 53 27.21 -6.89 2.01
N LYS A 54 26.98 -5.72 2.64
CA LYS A 54 25.76 -4.92 2.39
C LYS A 54 25.72 -4.41 0.94
N SER A 55 26.84 -3.90 0.44
CA SER A 55 26.98 -3.39 -0.93
C SER A 55 26.74 -4.50 -1.96
N LEU A 56 27.35 -5.68 -1.77
CA LEU A 56 27.16 -6.83 -2.63
C LEU A 56 25.70 -7.31 -2.65
N ARG A 57 25.08 -7.44 -1.47
CA ARG A 57 23.67 -7.82 -1.34
C ARG A 57 22.74 -6.84 -2.06
N GLN A 58 22.99 -5.53 -1.94
CA GLN A 58 22.20 -4.52 -2.63
C GLN A 58 22.42 -4.54 -4.14
N LYS A 59 23.66 -4.70 -4.61
CA LYS A 59 23.96 -4.87 -6.04
C LYS A 59 23.23 -6.10 -6.62
N GLN A 60 23.32 -7.25 -5.96
CA GLN A 60 22.60 -8.46 -6.38
C GLN A 60 21.08 -8.27 -6.41
N LYS A 61 20.51 -7.59 -5.40
CA LYS A 61 19.08 -7.25 -5.39
C LYS A 61 18.73 -6.32 -6.56
N PHE A 62 19.54 -5.31 -6.83
CA PHE A 62 19.34 -4.40 -7.95
C PHE A 62 19.37 -5.15 -9.28
N GLU A 63 20.38 -5.98 -9.53
CA GLU A 63 20.48 -6.79 -10.76
C GLU A 63 19.27 -7.71 -10.95
N ARG A 64 18.77 -8.34 -9.88
CA ARG A 64 17.55 -9.17 -9.92
C ARG A 64 16.30 -8.37 -10.26
N LEU A 65 16.21 -7.12 -9.79
CA LEU A 65 15.06 -6.25 -10.07
C LEU A 65 15.17 -5.58 -11.45
N TYR A 66 16.39 -5.32 -11.91
CA TYR A 66 16.68 -4.67 -13.18
C TYR A 66 16.54 -5.64 -14.36
N LYS A 67 16.95 -6.90 -14.18
CA LYS A 67 16.58 -7.97 -15.10
C LYS A 67 15.08 -8.24 -14.96
N LYS A 68 14.27 -7.53 -15.75
CA LYS A 68 12.90 -7.98 -16.04
C LYS A 68 13.00 -9.45 -16.45
N PRO A 69 12.25 -10.38 -15.84
CA PRO A 69 12.08 -11.67 -16.47
C PRO A 69 11.58 -11.41 -17.89
N GLU A 70 12.27 -11.97 -18.89
CA GLU A 70 11.69 -12.10 -20.22
C GLU A 70 10.29 -12.67 -20.00
N GLN A 71 9.29 -11.92 -20.46
CA GLN A 71 7.90 -12.29 -20.31
C GLN A 71 7.67 -13.52 -21.17
N GLN A 72 7.93 -14.71 -20.62
CA GLN A 72 7.07 -15.84 -20.92
C GLN A 72 5.70 -15.43 -20.43
N THR A 73 4.87 -15.01 -21.37
CA THR A 73 3.48 -14.58 -21.22
C THR A 73 2.57 -15.74 -20.83
N GLU A 74 2.97 -16.56 -19.85
CA GLU A 74 1.97 -17.16 -18.98
C GLU A 74 1.55 -16.05 -18.02
N THR A 75 0.59 -15.26 -18.47
CA THR A 75 -0.10 -14.31 -17.60
C THR A 75 -0.54 -15.10 -16.38
N LEU A 76 0.08 -14.85 -15.23
CA LEU A 76 -0.48 -15.26 -13.95
C LEU A 76 -1.91 -14.71 -13.97
N LYS A 77 -2.90 -15.59 -14.18
CA LYS A 77 -4.28 -15.20 -14.43
C LYS A 77 -4.82 -14.61 -13.14
N THR A 78 -4.67 -13.30 -12.95
CA THR A 78 -5.20 -12.58 -11.79
C THR A 78 -6.73 -12.69 -11.74
N VAL A 79 -7.40 -12.96 -12.86
CA VAL A 79 -8.86 -13.13 -12.92
C VAL A 79 -9.19 -14.57 -13.28
N HIS A 80 -9.95 -15.23 -12.41
CA HIS A 80 -10.45 -16.57 -12.62
C HIS A 80 -11.96 -16.52 -12.81
N ASN A 81 -12.43 -16.90 -14.00
CA ASN A 81 -13.86 -17.01 -14.27
C ASN A 81 -14.32 -18.47 -14.11
N PHE A 82 -15.12 -18.73 -13.06
CA PHE A 82 -15.83 -19.98 -12.82
C PHE A 82 -17.34 -19.83 -13.08
N SER A 83 -17.80 -18.68 -13.55
CA SER A 83 -19.19 -18.49 -13.99
C SER A 83 -19.39 -19.02 -15.41
N ASN A 84 -20.64 -19.26 -15.77
CA ASN A 84 -21.01 -19.65 -17.14
C ASN A 84 -21.22 -18.45 -18.07
N ILE A 85 -20.90 -17.24 -17.58
CA ILE A 85 -21.16 -15.97 -18.26
C ILE A 85 -19.87 -15.48 -18.89
N ASN A 86 -19.97 -15.06 -20.16
CA ASN A 86 -18.84 -14.47 -20.86
C ASN A 86 -18.65 -13.02 -20.39
N ILE A 87 -17.43 -12.70 -19.96
CA ILE A 87 -17.07 -11.38 -19.44
C ILE A 87 -16.29 -10.62 -20.52
N SER A 88 -16.65 -9.36 -20.76
CA SER A 88 -15.96 -8.50 -21.74
C SER A 88 -14.47 -8.34 -21.40
N GLN A 89 -13.63 -8.17 -22.43
CA GLN A 89 -12.19 -7.94 -22.22
C GLN A 89 -11.93 -6.66 -21.40
N ASP A 90 -12.73 -5.61 -21.59
CA ASP A 90 -12.62 -4.38 -20.79
C ASP A 90 -12.94 -4.64 -19.30
N ALA A 91 -13.89 -5.53 -19.03
CA ALA A 91 -14.21 -5.99 -17.69
C ALA A 91 -13.07 -6.83 -17.08
N ILE A 92 -12.45 -7.72 -17.86
CA ILE A 92 -11.29 -8.50 -17.40
C ILE A 92 -10.13 -7.56 -17.07
N ASN A 93 -9.85 -6.57 -17.92
CA ASN A 93 -8.76 -5.60 -17.72
C ASN A 93 -8.92 -4.79 -16.43
N ILE A 94 -10.14 -4.35 -16.09
CA ILE A 94 -10.39 -3.64 -14.83
C ILE A 94 -10.29 -4.56 -13.62
N LEU A 95 -10.80 -5.80 -13.71
CA LEU A 95 -10.73 -6.77 -12.62
C LEU A 95 -9.31 -7.29 -12.35
N GLN A 96 -8.45 -7.30 -13.38
CA GLN A 96 -7.03 -7.62 -13.25
C GLN A 96 -6.25 -6.60 -12.41
N LYS A 97 -6.74 -5.35 -12.29
CA LYS A 97 -6.14 -4.36 -11.39
C LYS A 97 -6.37 -4.72 -9.92
N GLY A 98 -7.41 -5.52 -9.65
CA GLY A 98 -7.74 -6.09 -8.35
C GLY A 98 -8.43 -5.12 -7.38
N PHE A 99 -8.83 -5.63 -6.23
CA PHE A 99 -9.66 -4.90 -5.25
C PHE A 99 -8.93 -3.77 -4.53
N ASN A 100 -7.59 -3.81 -4.50
CA ASN A 100 -6.78 -2.73 -3.93
C ASN A 100 -6.54 -1.56 -4.89
N PHE A 101 -7.07 -1.62 -6.11
CA PHE A 101 -6.93 -0.55 -7.10
C PHE A 101 -7.91 0.59 -6.81
N ALA A 102 -7.36 1.77 -6.47
CA ALA A 102 -8.15 2.97 -6.25
C ALA A 102 -8.43 3.69 -7.58
N ILE A 103 -9.69 3.74 -8.00
CA ILE A 103 -10.12 4.49 -9.18
C ILE A 103 -10.06 5.99 -8.87
N THR A 104 -9.44 6.77 -9.76
CA THR A 104 -9.35 8.23 -9.60
C THR A 104 -10.75 8.86 -9.58
N PRO A 105 -11.10 9.68 -8.57
CA PRO A 105 -12.38 10.35 -8.53
C PRO A 105 -12.46 11.42 -9.64
N LYS A 106 -13.65 11.58 -10.24
CA LYS A 106 -13.88 12.57 -11.31
C LYS A 106 -13.87 14.02 -10.80
N ARG A 107 -14.18 14.21 -9.52
CA ARG A 107 -14.27 15.51 -8.85
C ARG A 107 -13.60 15.40 -7.50
N ILE A 108 -13.08 16.51 -7.02
CA ILE A 108 -12.55 16.63 -5.67
C ILE A 108 -13.76 16.62 -4.72
N PRO A 109 -13.76 15.81 -3.66
CA PRO A 109 -14.87 15.73 -2.71
C PRO A 109 -14.82 16.94 -1.76
N VAL A 110 -15.17 18.11 -2.26
CA VAL A 110 -15.09 19.40 -1.55
C VAL A 110 -15.91 19.36 -0.27
N GLU A 111 -17.11 18.79 -0.33
CA GLU A 111 -18.04 18.69 0.80
C GLU A 111 -17.44 17.84 1.92
N ASN A 112 -16.85 16.70 1.59
CA ASN A 112 -16.20 15.82 2.58
C ASN A 112 -14.96 16.47 3.18
N ILE A 113 -14.18 17.22 2.39
CA ILE A 113 -13.00 17.92 2.90
C ILE A 113 -13.44 19.02 3.87
N ILE A 114 -14.40 19.87 3.48
CA ILE A 114 -14.90 20.96 4.32
C ILE A 114 -15.51 20.40 5.61
N THR A 115 -16.39 19.40 5.52
CA THR A 115 -17.03 18.82 6.71
C THR A 115 -16.00 18.24 7.69
N ASN A 116 -15.04 17.45 7.20
CA ASN A 116 -13.99 16.89 8.06
C ASN A 116 -13.09 17.96 8.69
N VAL A 117 -12.78 19.01 7.93
CA VAL A 117 -11.99 20.16 8.40
C VAL A 117 -12.76 20.93 9.47
N GLU A 118 -14.02 21.28 9.23
CA GLU A 118 -14.83 22.04 10.20
C GLU A 118 -15.02 21.25 11.50
N ILE A 119 -15.20 19.92 11.42
CA ILE A 119 -15.21 19.05 12.61
C ILE A 119 -13.89 19.18 13.37
N ALA A 120 -12.74 19.13 12.68
CA ALA A 120 -11.43 19.26 13.31
C ALA A 120 -11.17 20.66 13.89
N LEU A 121 -11.79 21.71 13.32
CA LEU A 121 -11.64 23.09 13.78
C LEU A 121 -12.50 23.43 15.01
N THR A 122 -13.44 22.56 15.41
CA THR A 122 -14.31 22.82 16.57
C THR A 122 -13.57 23.03 17.89
N THR A 123 -12.38 22.45 18.04
CA THR A 123 -11.55 22.55 19.26
C THR A 123 -10.45 23.60 19.15
N VAL A 124 -10.35 24.29 18.01
CA VAL A 124 -9.28 25.27 17.72
C VAL A 124 -9.78 26.68 18.04
N GLU A 125 -8.88 27.55 18.51
CA GLU A 125 -9.20 28.97 18.71
C GLU A 125 -9.62 29.63 17.40
N GLN A 126 -10.68 30.44 17.46
CA GLN A 126 -11.30 31.06 16.27
C GLN A 126 -10.34 31.78 15.32
N PRO A 127 -9.38 32.63 15.77
CA PRO A 127 -8.50 33.34 14.82
C PRO A 127 -7.62 32.38 14.00
N ILE A 128 -7.16 31.28 14.60
CA ILE A 128 -6.36 30.25 13.92
C ILE A 128 -7.26 29.40 13.01
N ALA A 129 -8.48 29.09 13.47
CA ALA A 129 -9.44 28.36 12.66
C ALA A 129 -9.82 29.12 11.37
N ASP A 130 -9.99 30.44 11.45
CA ASP A 130 -10.30 31.29 10.29
C ASP A 130 -9.14 31.37 9.29
N GLU A 131 -7.90 31.41 9.75
CA GLU A 131 -6.72 31.33 8.89
C GLU A 131 -6.70 29.99 8.11
N ILE A 132 -6.93 28.88 8.82
CA ILE A 132 -6.99 27.54 8.21
C ILE A 132 -8.14 27.44 7.19
N ARG A 133 -9.31 28.01 7.49
CA ARG A 133 -10.45 28.07 6.55
C ARG A 133 -10.08 28.81 5.27
N LEU A 134 -9.41 29.95 5.38
CA LEU A 134 -8.98 30.74 4.22
C LEU A 134 -7.98 29.97 3.35
N ASP A 135 -6.99 29.32 3.97
CA ASP A 135 -6.00 28.52 3.27
C ASP A 135 -6.63 27.34 2.53
N ILE A 136 -7.52 26.61 3.19
CA ILE A 136 -8.21 25.47 2.60
C ILE A 136 -9.11 25.93 1.46
N ALA A 137 -9.84 27.05 1.62
CA ALA A 137 -10.64 27.62 0.53
C ALA A 137 -9.77 27.97 -0.69
N ASN A 138 -8.58 28.55 -0.47
CA ASN A 138 -7.64 28.89 -1.53
C ASN A 138 -7.06 27.64 -2.22
N ILE A 139 -6.75 26.59 -1.46
CA ILE A 139 -6.28 25.30 -2.00
C ILE A 139 -7.39 24.67 -2.85
N LEU A 140 -8.61 24.57 -2.33
CA LEU A 140 -9.74 23.94 -3.02
C LEU A 140 -10.12 24.68 -4.31
N LYS A 141 -10.05 26.02 -4.33
CA LYS A 141 -10.26 26.81 -5.56
C LYS A 141 -9.26 26.51 -6.66
N LYS A 142 -8.02 26.16 -6.31
CA LYS A 142 -6.93 25.87 -7.27
C LYS A 142 -6.80 24.38 -7.60
N ALA A 143 -7.38 23.51 -6.77
CA ALA A 143 -7.19 22.08 -6.87
C ALA A 143 -7.88 21.51 -8.14
N ARG A 144 -7.23 20.54 -8.77
CA ARG A 144 -7.75 19.81 -9.94
C ARG A 144 -7.72 18.30 -9.67
N PRO A 145 -8.71 17.54 -10.13
CA PRO A 145 -8.69 16.09 -9.96
C PRO A 145 -7.47 15.47 -10.66
N PRO A 146 -6.95 14.35 -10.15
CA PRO A 146 -5.82 13.68 -10.79
C PRO A 146 -6.19 13.17 -12.19
N ALA A 147 -5.18 12.83 -12.98
CA ALA A 147 -5.40 12.16 -14.25
C ALA A 147 -6.18 10.84 -14.04
N GLN A 148 -7.09 10.55 -14.97
CA GLN A 148 -7.87 9.31 -14.92
C GLN A 148 -6.95 8.11 -15.11
N ASN A 149 -7.03 7.14 -14.19
CA ASN A 149 -6.26 5.91 -14.22
C ASN A 149 -7.05 4.72 -14.80
N VAL A 150 -8.25 4.96 -15.33
CA VAL A 150 -9.16 3.98 -15.95
C VAL A 150 -9.78 4.60 -17.20
N THR A 151 -9.93 3.79 -18.24
CA THR A 151 -10.55 4.20 -19.50
C THR A 151 -12.09 4.29 -19.40
N LYS A 152 -12.71 4.99 -20.35
CA LYS A 152 -14.19 5.07 -20.41
C LYS A 152 -14.85 3.70 -20.61
N ARG A 153 -14.23 2.81 -21.40
CA ARG A 153 -14.75 1.46 -21.66
C ARG A 153 -14.69 0.58 -20.43
N GLU A 154 -13.56 0.58 -19.72
CA GLU A 154 -13.42 -0.11 -18.43
C GLU A 154 -14.46 0.40 -17.41
N LEU A 155 -14.73 1.71 -17.34
CA LEU A 155 -15.76 2.26 -16.44
C LEU A 155 -17.18 1.83 -16.83
N ILE A 156 -17.48 1.69 -18.13
CA ILE A 156 -18.78 1.19 -18.61
C ILE A 156 -18.92 -0.28 -18.24
N ALA A 157 -17.92 -1.09 -18.56
CA ALA A 157 -17.88 -2.51 -18.23
C ALA A 157 -18.03 -2.74 -16.72
N LEU A 158 -17.39 -1.90 -15.89
CA LEU A 158 -17.52 -1.97 -14.44
C LEU A 158 -18.94 -1.68 -13.94
N LYS A 159 -19.66 -0.74 -14.58
CA LYS A 159 -21.06 -0.46 -14.27
C LYS A 159 -21.99 -1.59 -14.70
N GLU A 160 -21.74 -2.17 -15.87
CA GLU A 160 -22.48 -3.33 -16.37
C GLU A 160 -22.32 -4.51 -15.40
N LEU A 161 -21.09 -4.79 -14.94
CA LEU A 161 -20.81 -5.79 -13.92
C LEU A 161 -21.53 -5.49 -12.60
N LYS A 162 -21.57 -4.23 -12.14
CA LYS A 162 -22.27 -3.83 -10.91
C LYS A 162 -23.79 -4.06 -10.97
N ASN A 163 -24.36 -3.89 -12.17
CA ASN A 163 -25.79 -4.05 -12.43
C ASN A 163 -26.18 -5.51 -12.71
N ASN A 164 -25.22 -6.36 -13.07
CA ASN A 164 -25.45 -7.79 -13.28
C ASN A 164 -25.60 -8.50 -11.92
N ASN A 165 -26.78 -9.08 -11.66
CA ASN A 165 -27.05 -9.84 -10.43
C ASN A 165 -26.68 -11.32 -10.56
N ASP A 166 -26.48 -11.83 -11.77
CA ASP A 166 -26.23 -13.26 -12.03
C ASP A 166 -24.77 -13.66 -11.73
N VAL A 167 -23.90 -12.66 -11.62
CA VAL A 167 -22.47 -12.84 -11.39
C VAL A 167 -22.05 -12.21 -10.07
N LEU A 168 -21.25 -12.95 -9.31
CA LEU A 168 -20.62 -12.49 -8.09
C LEU A 168 -19.10 -12.38 -8.32
N ILE A 169 -18.54 -11.22 -7.95
CA ILE A 169 -17.11 -10.92 -8.09
C ILE A 169 -16.50 -10.85 -6.69
N LEU A 170 -15.56 -11.75 -6.40
CA LEU A 170 -14.98 -11.95 -5.08
C LEU A 170 -13.45 -11.78 -5.10
N PRO A 171 -12.85 -11.25 -4.03
CA PRO A 171 -11.41 -11.34 -3.84
C PRO A 171 -11.03 -12.79 -3.55
N ALA A 172 -9.95 -13.26 -4.16
CA ALA A 172 -9.31 -14.52 -3.77
C ALA A 172 -8.53 -14.35 -2.47
N ASP A 173 -8.29 -15.45 -1.77
CA ASP A 173 -7.51 -15.49 -0.52
C ASP A 173 -6.05 -15.01 -0.73
N LYS A 174 -5.48 -15.22 -1.93
CA LYS A 174 -4.08 -14.90 -2.24
C LYS A 174 -3.92 -14.06 -3.51
N GLY A 175 -2.88 -13.24 -3.52
CA GLY A 175 -2.31 -12.66 -4.74
C GLY A 175 -3.10 -11.55 -5.41
N ASN A 176 -4.01 -10.86 -4.71
CA ASN A 176 -4.90 -9.84 -5.28
C ASN A 176 -5.71 -10.36 -6.49
N ALA A 177 -5.93 -11.68 -6.55
CA ALA A 177 -6.70 -12.29 -7.61
C ALA A 177 -8.20 -12.04 -7.39
N THR A 178 -8.92 -12.01 -8.50
CA THR A 178 -10.36 -11.79 -8.58
C THR A 178 -11.02 -13.05 -9.11
N VAL A 179 -12.01 -13.55 -8.40
CA VAL A 179 -12.78 -14.72 -8.75
C VAL A 179 -14.18 -14.30 -9.18
N ILE A 180 -14.65 -14.85 -10.29
CA ILE A 180 -15.98 -14.59 -10.85
C ILE A 180 -16.78 -15.89 -10.79
N VAL A 181 -17.94 -15.89 -10.15
CA VAL A 181 -18.79 -17.09 -9.96
C VAL A 181 -20.26 -16.75 -10.24
N ASN A 182 -21.08 -17.75 -10.55
CA ASN A 182 -22.52 -17.56 -10.65
C ASN A 182 -23.11 -17.26 -9.26
N SER A 183 -23.89 -16.20 -9.13
CA SER A 183 -24.47 -15.77 -7.86
C SER A 183 -25.35 -16.85 -7.23
N ASN A 184 -26.26 -17.43 -8.01
CA ASN A 184 -27.20 -18.43 -7.50
C ASN A 184 -26.50 -19.70 -7.01
N GLU A 185 -25.54 -20.22 -7.79
CA GLU A 185 -24.76 -21.40 -7.43
C GLU A 185 -23.92 -21.17 -6.17
N TYR A 186 -23.30 -19.99 -6.06
CA TYR A 186 -22.55 -19.60 -4.87
C TYR A 186 -23.45 -19.55 -3.64
N HIS A 187 -24.63 -18.93 -3.74
CA HIS A 187 -25.59 -18.87 -2.63
C HIS A 187 -26.10 -20.24 -2.21
N GLN A 188 -26.44 -21.12 -3.16
CA GLN A 188 -26.86 -22.49 -2.88
C GLN A 188 -25.75 -23.26 -2.15
N LYS A 189 -24.51 -23.20 -2.63
CA LYS A 189 -23.36 -23.85 -1.98
C LYS A 189 -23.13 -23.30 -0.57
N MET A 190 -23.25 -21.99 -0.37
CA MET A 190 -23.16 -21.37 0.95
C MET A 190 -24.24 -21.89 1.90
N ILE A 191 -25.50 -21.93 1.48
CA ILE A 191 -26.62 -22.40 2.31
C ILE A 191 -26.42 -23.89 2.66
N THR A 192 -26.05 -24.71 1.69
CA THR A 192 -25.76 -26.14 1.93
C THR A 192 -24.62 -26.33 2.93
N LEU A 193 -23.55 -25.52 2.82
CA LEU A 193 -22.43 -25.56 3.76
C LEU A 193 -22.86 -25.13 5.16
N LEU A 194 -23.64 -24.05 5.29
CA LEU A 194 -24.13 -23.56 6.58
C LEU A 194 -25.12 -24.52 7.27
N ASN A 195 -25.85 -25.30 6.48
CA ASN A 195 -26.76 -26.34 6.98
C ASN A 195 -26.03 -27.67 7.26
N SER A 196 -24.71 -27.77 7.05
CA SER A 196 -23.95 -28.97 7.39
C SER A 196 -23.86 -29.14 8.91
N SER A 197 -23.65 -30.38 9.36
CA SER A 197 -23.49 -30.72 10.79
C SER A 197 -22.27 -30.08 11.46
N GLU A 198 -21.36 -29.51 10.67
CA GLU A 198 -20.12 -28.88 11.15
C GLU A 198 -20.38 -27.48 11.71
N TYR A 199 -21.49 -26.84 11.31
CA TYR A 199 -21.88 -25.50 11.74
C TYR A 199 -23.10 -25.57 12.65
N LYS A 200 -23.11 -24.75 13.70
CA LYS A 200 -24.27 -24.59 14.60
C LYS A 200 -24.78 -23.16 14.50
N THR A 201 -26.10 -23.02 14.33
CA THR A 201 -26.74 -21.71 14.34
C THR A 201 -26.64 -21.11 15.74
N ASN A 202 -26.11 -19.89 15.82
CA ASN A 202 -26.11 -19.12 17.05
C ASN A 202 -27.31 -18.17 17.03
N ASN A 203 -28.40 -18.56 17.70
CA ASN A 203 -29.64 -17.78 17.74
C ASN A 203 -29.53 -16.48 18.57
N ALA A 204 -28.37 -16.18 19.17
CA ALA A 204 -28.16 -14.97 19.97
C ALA A 204 -28.05 -13.67 19.16
N VAL A 205 -27.88 -13.75 17.83
CA VAL A 205 -27.74 -12.57 16.97
C VAL A 205 -28.74 -12.68 15.82
N GLN A 206 -29.70 -11.75 15.74
CA GLN A 206 -30.55 -11.57 14.57
C GLN A 206 -29.68 -11.06 13.41
N THR A 207 -29.06 -11.97 12.67
CA THR A 207 -28.08 -11.69 11.60
C THR A 207 -28.73 -11.32 10.26
N GLU A 208 -29.78 -10.50 10.24
CA GLU A 208 -30.33 -10.03 8.96
C GLU A 208 -29.46 -8.93 8.30
N GLN A 209 -28.54 -8.32 9.04
CA GLN A 209 -27.86 -7.09 8.57
C GLN A 209 -26.38 -7.21 8.16
N LEU A 210 -25.71 -8.35 8.39
CA LEU A 210 -24.23 -8.39 8.31
C LEU A 210 -23.61 -8.94 7.02
N ILE A 211 -24.36 -9.61 6.13
CA ILE A 211 -23.71 -10.35 5.02
C ILE A 211 -23.82 -9.63 3.65
N TRP A 212 -24.74 -8.69 3.48
CA TRP A 212 -25.09 -8.19 2.13
C TRP A 212 -24.50 -6.83 1.75
N LYS A 213 -23.81 -6.12 2.65
CA LYS A 213 -23.27 -4.76 2.38
C LYS A 213 -21.87 -4.73 1.75
N ARG A 214 -21.41 -5.84 1.16
CA ARG A 214 -20.18 -5.86 0.34
C ARG A 214 -20.47 -6.00 -1.15
N ARG A 215 -21.64 -5.55 -1.59
CA ARG A 215 -21.90 -5.28 -3.00
C ARG A 215 -21.05 -4.08 -3.41
N LEU A 216 -20.11 -4.30 -4.34
CA LEU A 216 -19.14 -3.34 -4.88
C LEU A 216 -19.52 -1.86 -4.64
N ASN A 217 -18.99 -1.28 -3.57
CA ASN A 217 -18.89 0.17 -3.43
C ASN A 217 -17.77 0.65 -4.36
N LEU A 218 -18.07 0.61 -5.65
CA LEU A 218 -17.37 1.31 -6.72
C LEU A 218 -18.13 2.57 -7.06
#